data_AF-A0AAV9B1P1-F1
#
_entry.id   AF-A0AAV9B1P1-F1
#
_cell.length_a   1.000
_cell.length_b   1.000
_cell.length_c   1.000
_cell.angle_alpha   90.00
_cell.angle_beta   90.00
_cell.angle_gamma   90.00
#
_symmetry.space_group_name_H-M   'P 1'
#
loop_
_entity.id
_entity.type
_entity.pdbx_description
1 polymer ?
#
loop_
_entity_poly.entity_id
_entity_poly.type
_entity_poly.pdbx_seq_one_letter_code
_entity_poly.pdbx_strand_id
1 'polypeptide(L)'
;MSLSLLQALLLIYTDLLFNKLSFALPLQQNTHFEQAAQSVPMGRRPFNMIFHPPTTSCVLRKSYNDPLKLGPCTSSDMWTYTPQNFLFVKGTYYCLQAVGPGQPAKLSILCTPSDSQWEMVSDTKSYMETKTEDGQTFCLDVDADNTIITNPCKSLTHPGGFSSDSQWFSIVTQSGDQNSREVAEVP
;
A
#
# COMPACT_ATOMS: atom_id res chain seq x y z
N MET A 1 -63.79 12.31 15.43
CA MET A 1 -63.14 11.00 15.35
C MET A 1 -62.34 11.00 14.04
N SER A 2 -61.02 10.86 13.96
CA SER A 2 -60.09 10.33 14.95
C SER A 2 -58.63 10.72 14.64
N LEU A 3 -58.28 12.01 14.75
CA LEU A 3 -56.86 12.40 14.76
C LEU A 3 -56.14 11.89 16.03
N SER A 4 -56.90 11.61 17.08
CA SER A 4 -56.45 11.02 18.34
C SER A 4 -56.03 9.54 18.24
N LEU A 5 -56.53 8.80 17.25
CA LEU A 5 -56.18 7.37 17.07
C LEU A 5 -54.80 7.18 16.44
N LEU A 6 -54.38 8.09 15.55
CA LEU A 6 -53.04 8.04 14.96
C LEU A 6 -51.94 8.43 15.97
N GLN A 7 -52.20 9.41 16.84
CA GLN A 7 -51.27 9.77 17.91
C GLN A 7 -51.15 8.65 18.95
N ALA A 8 -52.25 7.98 19.28
CA ALA A 8 -52.22 6.80 20.15
C ALA A 8 -51.38 5.66 19.53
N LEU A 9 -51.57 5.37 18.23
CA LEU A 9 -50.83 4.32 17.54
C LEU A 9 -49.32 4.61 17.43
N LEU A 10 -48.92 5.87 17.20
CA LEU A 10 -47.50 6.24 17.16
C LEU A 10 -46.82 6.07 18.53
N LEU A 11 -47.51 6.44 19.62
CA LEU A 11 -46.98 6.31 20.98
C LEU A 11 -46.83 4.83 21.39
N ILE A 12 -47.82 3.99 21.05
CA ILE A 12 -47.76 2.55 21.34
C ILE A 12 -46.62 1.88 20.53
N TYR A 13 -46.38 2.34 19.30
CA TYR A 13 -45.28 1.85 18.47
C TYR A 13 -43.90 2.22 19.05
N THR A 14 -43.76 3.43 19.59
CA THR A 14 -42.52 3.84 20.28
C THR A 14 -42.31 3.10 21.60
N ASP A 15 -43.36 2.85 22.38
CA ASP A 15 -43.26 2.09 23.64
C ASP A 15 -42.90 0.61 23.40
N LEU A 16 -43.39 0.00 22.31
CA LEU A 16 -43.00 -1.36 21.93
C LEU A 16 -41.54 -1.45 21.47
N LEU A 17 -41.02 -0.41 20.82
CA LEU A 17 -39.63 -0.32 20.37
C LEU A 17 -38.66 -0.10 21.54
N PHE A 18 -39.01 0.76 22.51
CA PHE A 18 -38.19 1.00 23.69
C PHE A 18 -38.16 -0.21 24.64
N ASN A 19 -39.28 -0.92 24.82
CA ASN A 19 -39.33 -2.11 25.69
C ASN A 19 -38.59 -3.34 25.12
N LYS A 20 -38.23 -3.34 23.83
CA LYS A 20 -37.37 -4.38 23.23
C LYS A 20 -35.87 -4.12 23.37
N LEU A 21 -35.46 -2.93 23.80
CA LEU A 21 -34.05 -2.54 23.95
C LEU A 21 -33.52 -2.63 25.38
N SER A 22 -34.33 -3.06 26.34
CA SER A 22 -33.90 -3.32 27.71
C SER A 22 -33.84 -4.82 28.00
N PHE A 23 -32.88 -5.50 27.40
CA PHE A 23 -32.36 -6.75 27.96
C PHE A 23 -31.13 -6.40 28.78
N ALA A 24 -31.34 -6.25 30.09
CA ALA A 24 -30.25 -6.20 31.06
C ALA A 24 -29.48 -7.52 31.02
N LEU A 25 -28.23 -7.48 30.56
CA LEU A 25 -27.31 -8.60 30.69
C LEU A 25 -26.94 -8.73 32.18
N PRO A 26 -27.00 -9.93 32.76
CA PRO A 26 -26.52 -10.14 34.12
C PRO A 26 -25.01 -9.85 34.17
N LEU A 27 -24.59 -9.02 35.12
CA LEU A 27 -23.17 -8.89 35.49
C LEU A 27 -22.71 -10.22 36.10
N GLN A 28 -22.12 -11.09 35.29
CA GLN A 28 -21.27 -12.15 35.80
C GLN A 28 -19.97 -11.53 36.29
N GLN A 29 -19.80 -11.51 37.61
CA GLN A 29 -18.54 -11.19 38.27
C GLN A 29 -17.56 -12.34 37.98
N ASN A 30 -16.85 -12.24 36.87
CA ASN A 30 -15.80 -13.19 36.53
C ASN A 30 -14.55 -12.82 37.33
N THR A 31 -14.18 -13.75 38.20
CA THR A 31 -12.90 -13.86 38.90
C THR A 31 -11.72 -13.66 37.94
N HIS A 32 -10.70 -12.94 38.41
CA HIS A 32 -9.39 -12.75 37.79
C HIS A 32 -8.95 -13.96 36.94
N PHE A 33 -9.05 -13.83 35.62
CA PHE A 33 -8.18 -14.53 34.69
C PHE A 33 -7.27 -13.45 34.09
N GLU A 34 -6.03 -13.43 34.56
CA GLU A 34 -4.95 -12.74 33.88
C GLU A 34 -4.67 -13.50 32.58
N GLN A 35 -5.46 -13.21 31.54
CA GLN A 35 -5.10 -13.61 30.19
C GLN A 35 -3.96 -12.70 29.76
N ALA A 36 -2.74 -13.20 29.94
CA ALA A 36 -1.62 -12.78 29.12
C ALA A 36 -2.10 -12.86 27.67
N ALA A 37 -2.30 -11.70 27.05
CA ALA A 37 -2.49 -11.60 25.62
C ALA A 37 -1.20 -12.08 24.95
N GLN A 38 -1.06 -13.40 24.81
CA GLN A 38 -0.09 -13.98 23.90
C GLN A 38 -0.57 -13.56 22.51
N SER A 39 0.07 -12.52 21.96
CA SER A 39 -0.08 -12.18 20.56
C SER A 39 0.28 -13.43 19.78
N VAL A 40 -0.71 -14.16 19.27
CA VAL A 40 -0.49 -15.16 18.23
C VAL A 40 0.31 -14.43 17.16
N PRO A 41 1.53 -14.86 16.81
CA PRO A 41 2.29 -14.21 15.75
C PRO A 41 1.46 -14.38 14.49
N MET A 42 0.76 -13.32 14.10
CA MET A 42 0.01 -13.31 12.85
C MET A 42 1.09 -13.22 11.78
N GLY A 43 1.57 -14.39 11.34
CA GLY A 43 2.65 -14.50 10.35
C GLY A 43 2.29 -13.61 9.16
N ARG A 44 3.06 -12.54 8.97
CA ARG A 44 2.80 -11.61 7.86
C ARG A 44 2.99 -12.38 6.57
N ARG A 45 2.10 -12.24 5.59
CA ARG A 45 2.35 -12.84 4.27
C ARG A 45 3.47 -12.06 3.59
N PRO A 46 4.37 -12.71 2.85
CA PRO A 46 5.37 -12.00 2.07
C PRO A 46 4.74 -10.99 1.11
N PHE A 47 5.42 -9.87 0.89
CA PHE A 47 4.94 -8.81 0.00
C PHE A 47 6.09 -8.04 -0.64
N ASN A 48 5.81 -7.45 -1.80
CA ASN A 48 6.80 -6.69 -2.54
C ASN A 48 6.78 -5.22 -2.12
N MET A 49 7.95 -4.60 -2.15
CA MET A 49 8.17 -3.18 -1.89
C MET A 49 8.98 -2.59 -3.05
N ILE A 50 8.72 -1.33 -3.39
CA ILE A 50 9.57 -0.57 -4.31
C ILE A 50 10.69 0.05 -3.46
N PHE A 51 11.88 -0.50 -3.58
CA PHE A 51 13.07 -0.09 -2.84
C PHE A 51 13.90 0.87 -3.68
N HIS A 52 14.47 1.88 -3.02
CA HIS A 52 15.42 2.83 -3.59
C HIS A 52 16.80 2.56 -2.98
N PRO A 53 17.67 1.76 -3.64
CA PRO A 53 18.96 1.38 -3.11
C PRO A 53 19.85 2.53 -2.66
N PRO A 54 19.97 3.67 -3.41
CA PRO A 54 20.88 4.74 -3.03
C PRO A 54 20.60 5.37 -1.66
N THR A 55 19.35 5.35 -1.18
CA THR A 55 18.98 5.93 0.13
C THR A 55 18.51 4.87 1.14
N THR A 56 18.62 3.58 0.79
CA THR A 56 18.16 2.46 1.64
C THR A 56 16.73 2.63 2.16
N SER A 57 15.86 3.22 1.35
CA SER A 57 14.47 3.57 1.71
C SER A 57 13.49 2.96 0.72
N CYS A 58 12.20 2.89 1.07
CA CYS A 58 11.15 2.38 0.19
C CYS A 58 10.09 3.43 -0.11
N VAL A 59 9.40 3.25 -1.25
CA VAL A 59 8.24 4.06 -1.63
C VAL A 59 7.07 3.77 -0.70
N LEU A 60 6.54 4.82 -0.09
CA LEU A 60 5.38 4.76 0.78
C LEU A 60 4.43 5.92 0.50
N ARG A 61 3.19 5.72 0.91
CA ARG A 61 2.17 6.76 1.02
C ARG A 61 1.98 7.20 2.47
N LYS A 62 2.04 8.52 2.72
CA LYS A 62 1.70 9.08 4.04
C LYS A 62 0.19 9.18 4.26
N SER A 63 -0.53 9.70 3.26
CA SER A 63 -1.99 9.74 3.21
C SER A 63 -2.47 9.65 1.77
N TYR A 64 -3.78 9.46 1.55
CA TYR A 64 -4.34 9.31 0.20
C TYR A 64 -4.00 10.48 -0.74
N ASN A 65 -3.99 11.71 -0.23
CA ASN A 65 -3.80 12.92 -1.02
C ASN A 65 -2.33 13.38 -1.07
N ASP A 66 -1.45 12.77 -0.27
CA ASP A 66 -0.05 13.14 -0.26
C ASP A 66 0.69 12.48 -1.42
N PRO A 67 1.69 13.16 -2.00
CA PRO A 67 2.63 12.54 -2.92
C PRO A 67 3.28 11.29 -2.30
N LEU A 68 3.59 10.32 -3.15
CA LEU A 68 4.44 9.20 -2.76
C LEU A 68 5.81 9.74 -2.33
N LYS A 69 6.36 9.19 -1.24
CA LYS A 69 7.67 9.58 -0.72
C LYS A 69 8.52 8.37 -0.42
N LEU A 70 9.83 8.58 -0.31
CA LEU A 70 10.70 7.64 0.35
C LEU A 70 10.55 7.71 1.88
N GLY A 71 10.65 6.55 2.51
CA GLY A 71 10.80 6.44 3.96
C GLY A 71 11.13 5.01 4.39
N PRO A 72 10.94 4.68 5.67
CA PRO A 72 11.27 3.36 6.20
C PRO A 72 10.49 2.25 5.48
N CYS A 73 11.18 1.18 5.06
CA CYS A 73 10.55 0.05 4.37
C CYS A 73 9.49 -0.68 5.21
N THR A 74 9.57 -0.61 6.53
CA THR A 74 8.53 -1.13 7.45
C THR A 74 7.18 -0.42 7.30
N SER A 75 7.16 0.76 6.67
CA SER A 75 5.96 1.54 6.36
C SER A 75 5.62 1.55 4.87
N SER A 76 6.32 0.75 4.05
CA SER A 76 6.06 0.64 2.61
C SER A 76 4.65 0.10 2.36
N ASP A 77 4.03 0.60 1.29
CA ASP A 77 2.88 -0.08 0.70
C ASP A 77 3.29 -1.45 0.17
N MET A 78 2.32 -2.36 0.12
CA MET A 78 2.47 -3.70 -0.45
C MET A 78 2.19 -3.62 -1.95
N TRP A 79 3.20 -3.82 -2.80
CA TRP A 79 3.05 -3.68 -4.25
C TRP A 79 2.82 -5.02 -4.94
N THR A 80 2.19 -5.02 -6.12
CA THR A 80 1.99 -6.21 -6.96
C THR A 80 1.92 -5.83 -8.43
N TYR A 81 2.62 -6.58 -9.28
CA TYR A 81 2.50 -6.46 -10.74
C TYR A 81 1.28 -7.23 -11.26
N THR A 82 0.59 -6.64 -12.25
CA THR A 82 -0.31 -7.40 -13.13
C THR A 82 0.46 -8.01 -14.30
N PRO A 83 -0.13 -8.98 -15.02
CA PRO A 83 0.44 -9.48 -16.28
C PRO A 83 0.63 -8.40 -17.36
N GLN A 84 -0.03 -7.25 -17.22
CA GLN A 84 0.10 -6.10 -18.12
C GLN A 84 1.16 -5.09 -17.63
N ASN A 85 1.99 -5.45 -16.65
CA ASN A 85 3.03 -4.59 -16.07
C ASN A 85 2.48 -3.35 -15.35
N PHE A 86 1.27 -3.40 -14.80
CA PHE A 86 0.78 -2.34 -13.92
C PHE A 86 1.19 -2.64 -12.48
N LEU A 87 1.71 -1.63 -11.77
CA LEU A 87 2.06 -1.72 -10.35
C LEU A 87 0.91 -1.25 -9.48
N PHE A 88 0.28 -2.18 -8.76
CA PHE A 88 -0.81 -1.90 -7.84
C PHE A 88 -0.39 -1.95 -6.39
N VAL A 89 -1.05 -1.12 -5.57
CA VAL A 89 -1.06 -1.28 -4.12
C VAL A 89 -2.05 -2.39 -3.76
N LYS A 90 -1.53 -3.50 -3.24
CA LYS A 90 -2.26 -4.72 -2.89
C LYS A 90 -3.42 -4.42 -1.93
N GLY A 91 -4.59 -4.98 -2.23
CA GLY A 91 -5.82 -4.73 -1.48
C GLY A 91 -6.53 -3.43 -1.83
N THR A 92 -6.06 -2.72 -2.85
CA THR A 92 -6.69 -1.51 -3.39
C THR A 92 -6.82 -1.60 -4.91
N TYR A 93 -7.47 -0.60 -5.52
CA TYR A 93 -7.52 -0.41 -6.97
C TYR A 93 -6.48 0.60 -7.48
N TYR A 94 -5.56 1.04 -6.62
CA TYR A 94 -4.62 2.07 -6.96
C TYR A 94 -3.41 1.51 -7.70
N CYS A 95 -3.16 2.02 -8.90
CA CYS A 95 -1.93 1.80 -9.66
C CYS A 95 -1.03 3.03 -9.67
N LEU A 96 0.26 2.80 -9.84
CA LEU A 96 1.25 3.84 -10.05
C LEU A 96 1.10 4.44 -11.45
N GLN A 97 1.03 5.76 -11.52
CA GLN A 97 0.83 6.52 -12.76
C GLN A 97 1.93 7.58 -12.92
N ALA A 98 2.50 7.67 -14.11
CA ALA A 98 3.36 8.77 -14.52
C ALA A 98 2.54 9.98 -14.94
N VAL A 99 3.06 11.17 -14.65
CA VAL A 99 2.38 12.43 -14.96
C VAL A 99 3.17 13.26 -15.97
N GLY A 100 4.49 13.34 -15.79
CA GLY A 100 5.38 14.10 -16.66
C GLY A 100 6.64 14.58 -15.96
N PRO A 101 7.54 15.28 -16.66
CA PRO A 101 8.84 15.70 -16.14
C PRO A 101 8.72 16.53 -14.86
N GLY A 102 9.47 16.15 -13.83
CA GLY A 102 9.50 16.81 -12.52
C GLY A 102 8.19 16.75 -11.73
N GLN A 103 7.17 16.06 -12.23
CA GLN A 103 5.87 15.97 -11.58
C GLN A 103 5.83 14.77 -10.62
N PRO A 104 5.14 14.89 -9.47
CA PRO A 104 4.92 13.75 -8.58
C PRO A 104 4.21 12.60 -9.29
N ALA A 105 4.72 11.39 -9.12
CA ALA A 105 4.00 10.18 -9.51
C ALA A 105 2.72 10.06 -8.68
N LYS A 106 1.66 9.54 -9.29
CA LYS A 106 0.34 9.47 -8.67
C LYS A 106 -0.11 8.03 -8.46
N LEU A 107 -1.04 7.87 -7.53
CA LEU A 107 -1.87 6.68 -7.43
C LEU A 107 -3.23 6.96 -8.04
N SER A 108 -3.61 6.19 -9.06
CA SER A 108 -4.86 6.34 -9.79
C SER A 108 -5.68 5.05 -9.76
N ILE A 109 -7.00 5.16 -9.90
CA ILE A 109 -7.89 4.01 -10.18
C ILE A 109 -8.06 3.76 -11.68
N LEU A 110 -7.69 4.76 -12.50
CA LEU A 110 -7.71 4.70 -13.95
C LEU A 110 -6.30 4.37 -14.42
N CYS A 111 -6.06 3.08 -14.65
CA CYS A 111 -4.76 2.55 -15.06
C CYS A 111 -4.78 2.34 -16.57
N THR A 112 -3.91 3.04 -17.30
CA THR A 112 -3.84 2.92 -18.76
C THR A 112 -2.45 2.52 -19.21
N PRO A 113 -2.31 1.79 -20.34
CA PRO A 113 -0.98 1.47 -20.88
C PRO A 113 -0.11 2.70 -21.16
N SER A 114 -0.72 3.84 -21.47
CA SER A 114 -0.03 5.09 -21.81
C SER A 114 0.64 5.81 -20.63
N ASP A 115 0.39 5.42 -19.39
CA ASP A 115 0.96 6.12 -18.22
C ASP A 115 1.13 5.26 -16.96
N SER A 116 0.64 4.03 -16.96
CA SER A 116 0.61 3.17 -15.78
C SER A 116 1.33 1.83 -15.99
N GLN A 117 1.94 1.63 -17.16
CA GLN A 117 2.73 0.44 -17.48
C GLN A 117 4.19 0.65 -17.10
N TRP A 118 4.68 -0.09 -16.11
CA TRP A 118 6.01 0.04 -15.55
C TRP A 118 6.84 -1.21 -15.80
N GLU A 119 7.96 -1.05 -16.50
CA GLU A 119 8.90 -2.14 -16.79
C GLU A 119 10.19 -1.94 -16.01
N MET A 120 10.72 -3.03 -15.46
CA MET A 120 12.06 -3.03 -14.89
C MET A 120 13.05 -3.31 -16.02
N VAL A 121 13.82 -2.29 -16.42
CA VAL A 121 14.85 -2.44 -17.46
C VAL A 121 16.21 -2.55 -16.80
N SER A 122 16.95 -3.64 -17.05
CA SER A 122 18.27 -3.88 -16.45
C SER A 122 19.10 -4.95 -17.15
N ASP A 123 20.41 -4.68 -17.31
CA ASP A 123 21.47 -5.71 -17.36
C ASP A 123 22.33 -5.74 -16.07
N THR A 124 22.39 -4.65 -15.29
CA THR A 124 23.17 -4.54 -14.03
C THR A 124 22.59 -3.61 -12.96
N LYS A 125 21.80 -2.60 -13.34
CA LYS A 125 20.99 -1.72 -12.47
C LYS A 125 19.60 -1.58 -13.07
N SER A 126 18.58 -1.69 -12.23
CA SER A 126 17.20 -1.71 -12.71
C SER A 126 16.55 -0.32 -12.65
N TYR A 127 16.06 0.13 -13.79
CA TYR A 127 15.27 1.35 -13.93
C TYR A 127 13.81 0.94 -14.02
N MET A 128 12.93 1.68 -13.35
CA MET A 128 11.49 1.47 -13.49
C MET A 128 10.98 2.49 -14.51
N GLU A 129 10.81 2.04 -15.76
CA GLU A 129 10.44 2.87 -16.90
C GLU A 129 8.96 2.72 -17.28
N THR A 130 8.39 3.77 -17.84
CA THR A 130 7.10 3.74 -18.53
C THR A 130 7.21 4.47 -19.85
N LYS A 131 6.50 3.99 -20.87
CA LYS A 131 6.44 4.61 -22.18
C LYS A 131 5.06 5.22 -22.37
N THR A 132 5.05 6.52 -22.66
CA THR A 132 3.81 7.25 -22.95
C THR A 132 3.33 7.04 -24.37
N GLU A 133 2.07 7.33 -24.64
CA GLU A 133 1.48 7.24 -25.99
C GLU A 133 2.22 8.11 -27.01
N ASP A 134 2.75 9.26 -26.57
CA ASP A 134 3.56 10.18 -27.37
C ASP A 134 4.99 9.65 -27.65
N GLY A 135 5.31 8.44 -27.19
CA GLY A 135 6.61 7.79 -27.37
C GLY A 135 7.70 8.30 -26.43
N GLN A 136 7.36 9.15 -25.45
CA GLN A 136 8.32 9.57 -24.42
C GLN A 136 8.48 8.49 -23.37
N THR A 137 9.72 8.20 -22.97
CA THR A 137 10.02 7.29 -21.86
C THR A 137 10.29 8.09 -20.58
N PHE A 138 9.56 7.78 -19.52
CA PHE A 138 9.78 8.32 -18.19
C PHE A 138 10.27 7.22 -17.25
N CYS A 139 11.17 7.59 -16.34
CA CYS A 139 11.62 6.77 -15.24
C CYS A 139 11.07 7.33 -13.93
N LEU A 140 10.84 6.45 -12.96
CA LEU A 140 10.73 6.89 -11.57
C LEU A 140 12.03 7.58 -11.15
N ASP A 141 11.90 8.63 -10.37
CA ASP A 141 13.00 9.44 -9.86
C ASP A 141 12.64 9.98 -8.45
N VAL A 142 13.65 10.48 -7.74
CA VAL A 142 13.51 11.03 -6.38
C VAL A 142 14.01 12.46 -6.38
N ASP A 143 13.17 13.39 -5.94
CA ASP A 143 13.55 14.78 -5.78
C ASP A 143 14.27 15.06 -4.44
N ALA A 144 14.70 16.31 -4.25
CA ALA A 144 15.42 16.73 -3.04
C ALA A 144 14.59 16.60 -1.74
N ASP A 145 13.26 16.55 -1.85
CA ASP A 145 12.31 16.42 -0.74
C ASP A 145 11.89 14.96 -0.50
N ASN A 146 12.61 14.02 -1.10
CA ASN A 146 12.34 12.58 -1.09
C ASN A 146 10.96 12.22 -1.68
N THR A 147 10.41 13.08 -2.52
CA THR A 147 9.16 12.83 -3.25
C THR A 147 9.47 11.98 -4.47
N ILE A 148 8.60 10.99 -4.72
CA ILE A 148 8.68 10.19 -5.94
C ILE A 148 8.08 11.00 -7.08
N ILE A 149 8.92 11.31 -8.05
CA ILE A 149 8.58 12.08 -9.23
C ILE A 149 8.84 11.25 -10.50
N THR A 150 8.37 11.74 -11.64
CA THR A 150 8.70 11.17 -12.96
C THR A 150 9.58 12.10 -13.76
N ASN A 151 10.62 11.56 -14.39
CA ASN A 151 11.55 12.33 -15.22
C ASN A 151 11.95 11.53 -16.45
N PRO A 152 12.45 12.18 -17.52
CA PRO A 152 13.14 11.46 -18.58
C PRO A 152 14.23 10.55 -18.01
N CYS A 153 14.34 9.33 -18.55
CA CYS A 153 15.33 8.36 -18.10
C CYS A 153 16.76 8.85 -18.35
N LYS A 154 17.63 8.73 -17.35
CA LYS A 154 19.05 9.06 -17.46
C LYS A 154 19.77 8.00 -18.29
N SER A 155 20.66 8.45 -19.18
CA SER A 155 21.42 7.55 -20.05
C SER A 155 22.45 6.73 -19.24
N LEU A 156 22.51 5.42 -19.50
CA LEU A 156 23.38 4.42 -18.83
C LEU A 156 24.89 4.61 -19.07
N THR A 157 25.29 5.60 -19.88
CA THR A 157 26.60 5.66 -20.55
C THR A 157 27.70 6.41 -19.78
N HIS A 158 27.64 6.51 -18.45
CA HIS A 158 28.76 7.12 -17.70
C HIS A 158 29.72 6.07 -17.12
N PRO A 159 30.92 5.88 -17.74
CA PRO A 159 31.98 5.10 -17.15
C PRO A 159 32.72 5.99 -16.14
N GLY A 160 32.55 5.68 -14.86
CA GLY A 160 33.32 6.31 -13.79
C GLY A 160 32.55 7.34 -12.98
N GLY A 161 31.92 6.86 -11.91
CA GLY A 161 31.43 7.73 -10.84
C GLY A 161 30.24 7.13 -10.12
N PHE A 162 30.45 6.74 -8.86
CA PHE A 162 29.39 6.52 -7.90
C PHE A 162 28.63 7.84 -7.69
N SER A 163 27.66 8.13 -8.54
CA SER A 163 26.59 9.07 -8.21
C SER A 163 25.35 8.24 -7.95
N SER A 164 24.73 8.49 -6.79
CA SER A 164 23.42 7.99 -6.42
C SER A 164 22.45 8.26 -7.57
N ASP A 165 22.23 7.25 -8.40
CA ASP A 165 21.27 7.38 -9.47
C ASP A 165 19.89 7.39 -8.80
N SER A 166 19.34 8.58 -8.61
CA SER A 166 18.02 8.79 -8.00
C SER A 166 16.89 8.10 -8.78
N GLN A 167 17.18 7.59 -9.98
CA GLN A 167 16.26 6.78 -10.80
C GLN A 167 16.43 5.27 -10.61
N TRP A 168 17.35 4.83 -9.75
CA TRP A 168 17.54 3.42 -9.47
C TRP A 168 16.53 2.93 -8.45
N PHE A 169 15.64 2.04 -8.89
CA PHE A 169 14.71 1.33 -8.04
C PHE A 169 14.84 -0.18 -8.21
N SER A 170 14.41 -0.94 -7.20
CA SER A 170 14.26 -2.38 -7.32
C SER A 170 12.99 -2.84 -6.63
N ILE A 171 12.48 -3.99 -7.04
CA ILE A 171 11.42 -4.68 -6.31
C ILE A 171 12.08 -5.69 -5.37
N VAL A 172 11.83 -5.54 -4.08
CA VAL A 172 12.29 -6.47 -3.05
C VAL A 172 11.11 -7.08 -2.33
N THR A 173 11.22 -8.34 -1.93
CA THR A 173 10.18 -9.04 -1.17
C THR A 173 10.53 -9.02 0.31
N GLN A 174 9.66 -8.46 1.15
CA GLN A 174 9.74 -8.64 2.59
C GLN A 174 9.21 -10.02 2.94
N SER A 175 10.06 -10.85 3.56
CA SER A 175 9.66 -12.14 4.09
C SER A 175 8.66 -11.98 5.22
N GLY A 176 7.66 -12.85 5.23
CA GLY A 176 6.78 -13.02 6.37
C GLY A 176 7.48 -13.65 7.57
N ASP A 177 7.06 -13.33 8.79
CA ASP A 177 7.49 -14.06 9.99
C ASP A 177 7.04 -15.53 9.88
N GLN A 178 7.95 -16.41 9.50
CA GLN A 178 7.80 -17.86 9.55
C GLN A 178 8.34 -18.34 10.90
N ASN A 179 7.50 -18.39 11.93
CA ASN A 179 7.84 -19.15 13.14
C ASN A 179 7.50 -20.63 12.92
N SER A 180 8.42 -21.36 12.31
CA SER A 180 8.50 -22.83 12.40
C SER A 180 9.96 -23.25 12.36
N ARG A 181 10.58 -23.41 13.54
CA ARG A 181 11.63 -24.42 13.68
C ARG A 181 10.93 -25.77 13.55
N GLU A 182 11.03 -26.41 12.39
CA GLU A 182 10.96 -27.88 12.35
C GLU A 182 12.41 -28.38 12.34
N VAL A 183 12.66 -29.24 13.31
CA VAL A 183 13.94 -29.77 13.74
C VAL A 183 14.49 -30.75 12.70
N ALA A 184 15.82 -30.79 12.57
CA ALA A 184 16.51 -31.81 11.81
C ALA A 184 16.11 -33.22 12.30
N GLU A 185 15.74 -34.11 11.38
CA GLU A 185 15.90 -35.54 11.61
C GLU A 185 16.53 -36.18 10.37
N VAL A 186 17.74 -36.68 10.59
CA VAL A 186 18.57 -37.48 9.68
C VAL A 186 18.12 -38.93 9.79
N PRO A 187 18.01 -39.64 8.65
CA PRO A 187 18.57 -40.98 8.56
C PRO A 187 19.73 -41.05 7.56
#